data_AF-A0A9X7RK65-F1
#
_entry.id   AF-A0A9X7RK65-F1
#
_cell.length_a   1.000
_cell.length_b   1.000
_cell.length_c   1.000
_cell.angle_alpha   90.00
_cell.angle_beta   90.00
_cell.angle_gamma   90.00
#
_symmetry.space_group_name_H-M   'P 1'
#
loop_
_entity.id
_entity.type
_entity.pdbx_description
1 polymer ?
#
loop_
_entity_poly.entity_id
_entity_poly.type
_entity_poly.pdbx_seq_one_letter_code
_entity_poly.pdbx_strand_id
1 'polypeptide(L)' 'MGPIRKVKVYDIDSGLGGTHTVSIVEELPNNRISVRVWYGRATPTGWEAWIEWDGATFETTHDQLTNPRVLALYKEET' A
#
# COMPACT_ATOMS: atom_id res chain seq x y z
N MET A 1 9.15 11.72 14.65
CA MET A 1 8.86 11.37 13.24
C MET A 1 7.51 12.00 12.91
N GLY A 2 7.46 12.91 11.93
CA GLY A 2 6.17 13.50 11.51
C GLY A 2 5.24 12.44 10.91
N PRO A 3 3.93 12.69 10.83
CA PRO A 3 3.01 11.74 10.20
C PRO A 3 3.42 11.50 8.75
N ILE A 4 3.44 10.23 8.32
CA ILE A 4 3.77 9.84 6.94
C ILE A 4 2.72 10.45 6.01
N ARG A 5 3.12 11.40 5.16
CA ARG A 5 2.19 12.09 4.26
C ARG A 5 2.03 11.42 2.90
N LYS A 6 3.07 10.72 2.45
CA LYS A 6 3.15 10.06 1.14
C LYS A 6 3.86 8.72 1.33
N VAL A 7 3.37 7.67 0.69
CA VAL A 7 3.92 6.30 0.75
C VAL A 7 4.11 5.76 -0.66
N LYS A 8 5.22 5.06 -0.87
CA LYS A 8 5.44 4.35 -2.14
C LYS A 8 4.59 3.09 -2.15
N VAL A 9 3.73 2.99 -3.16
CA VAL A 9 2.84 1.86 -3.34
C VAL A 9 3.06 1.22 -4.71
N TYR A 10 2.59 0.00 -4.81
CA TYR A 10 2.66 -0.86 -5.97
C TYR A 10 1.32 -1.55 -6.15
N ASP A 11 1.04 -2.01 -7.35
CA ASP A 11 -0.11 -2.82 -7.67
C ASP A 11 0.29 -4.30 -7.71
N ILE A 12 -0.50 -5.16 -7.09
CA ILE A 12 -0.34 -6.61 -7.14
C ILE A 12 -1.66 -7.27 -7.52
N ASP A 13 -1.59 -8.29 -8.38
CA ASP A 13 -2.76 -9.07 -8.76
C ASP A 13 -3.30 -9.86 -7.55
N SER A 14 -4.61 -9.75 -7.32
CA SER A 14 -5.30 -10.44 -6.22
C SER A 14 -5.55 -11.92 -6.55
N GLY A 15 -5.38 -12.35 -7.80
CA GLY A 15 -5.77 -13.67 -8.29
C GLY A 15 -7.29 -13.87 -8.44
N LEU A 16 -8.10 -12.94 -7.92
CA LEU A 16 -9.56 -12.97 -7.94
C LEU A 16 -10.19 -12.00 -8.97
N GLY A 17 -9.40 -11.56 -9.96
CA GLY A 17 -9.83 -10.61 -10.98
C GLY A 17 -9.81 -9.14 -10.54
N GLY A 18 -9.01 -8.81 -9.52
CA GLY A 18 -8.80 -7.45 -9.02
C GLY A 18 -7.33 -7.19 -8.69
N THR A 19 -7.00 -5.92 -8.45
CA THR A 19 -5.64 -5.48 -8.13
C THR A 19 -5.63 -4.81 -6.76
N HIS A 20 -4.69 -5.19 -5.90
CA HIS A 20 -4.48 -4.54 -4.62
C HIS A 20 -3.37 -3.50 -4.72
N THR A 21 -3.60 -2.31 -4.12
CA THR A 21 -2.54 -1.34 -3.90
C THR A 21 -1.83 -1.67 -2.59
N VAL A 22 -0.52 -1.91 -2.63
CA VAL A 22 0.28 -2.34 -1.49
C VAL A 22 1.56 -1.53 -1.32
N SER A 23 2.06 -1.37 -0.11
CA SER A 23 3.42 -0.83 0.14
C SER A 23 4.30 -1.88 0.79
N ILE A 24 5.59 -1.88 0.44
CA ILE A 24 6.59 -2.71 1.12
C ILE A 24 6.78 -2.17 2.54
N VAL A 25 6.55 -3.01 3.54
CA VAL A 25 6.76 -2.67 4.95
C VAL A 25 8.03 -3.31 5.51
N GLU A 26 8.47 -4.44 4.95
CA GLU A 26 9.68 -5.13 5.38
C GLU A 26 10.29 -5.93 4.22
N GLU A 27 11.62 -5.99 4.17
CA GLU A 27 12.37 -6.89 3.29
C GLU A 27 12.76 -8.15 4.05
N LEU A 28 12.43 -9.31 3.50
CA LEU A 28 12.61 -10.63 4.10
C LEU A 28 13.74 -11.40 3.39
N PRO A 29 14.38 -12.37 4.07
CA PRO A 29 15.38 -13.22 3.45
C PRO A 29 14.81 -13.99 2.24
N ASN A 30 15.70 -14.39 1.32
CA ASN A 30 15.36 -15.10 0.08
C ASN A 30 14.52 -14.27 -0.91
N ASN A 31 14.80 -12.97 -1.03
CA ASN A 31 14.15 -12.07 -1.99
C ASN A 31 12.62 -11.97 -1.80
N ARG A 32 12.18 -12.11 -0.55
CA ARG A 32 10.79 -11.94 -0.15
C ARG A 32 10.60 -10.55 0.43
N ILE A 33 9.38 -10.06 0.40
CA ILE A 33 8.98 -8.78 0.96
C ILE A 33 7.64 -8.94 1.66
N SER A 34 7.50 -8.30 2.81
CA SER A 34 6.21 -8.14 3.47
C SER A 34 5.57 -6.86 2.97
N VAL A 35 4.33 -6.95 2.50
CA VAL A 35 3.59 -5.80 1.97
C VAL A 35 2.33 -5.56 2.79
N ARG A 36 1.92 -4.29 2.90
CA ARG A 36 0.66 -3.83 3.53
C ARG A 36 -0.29 -3.31 2.47
N VAL A 37 -1.53 -3.78 2.49
CA VAL A 37 -2.62 -3.30 1.62
C VAL A 37 -3.08 -1.91 2.06
N TRP A 38 -3.24 -1.03 1.08
CA TRP A 38 -3.85 0.29 1.22
C TRP A 38 -5.22 0.27 0.56
N TYR A 39 -6.26 0.34 1.38
CA TYR A 39 -7.64 0.39 0.90
C TYR A 39 -8.42 1.45 1.66
N GLY A 40 -8.76 2.53 0.97
CA GLY A 40 -9.28 3.70 1.64
C GLY A 40 -9.11 4.93 0.79
N ARG A 41 -9.26 6.09 1.41
CA ARG A 41 -9.10 7.37 0.74
C ARG A 41 -8.27 8.35 1.55
N ALA A 42 -7.53 9.19 0.84
CA ALA A 42 -6.84 10.34 1.43
C ALA A 42 -7.86 11.43 1.81
N THR A 43 -7.84 11.86 3.06
CA THR A 43 -8.67 12.96 3.57
C THR A 43 -7.78 14.10 4.09
N PRO A 44 -8.32 15.30 4.34
CA PRO A 44 -7.53 16.40 4.90
C PRO A 44 -6.94 16.07 6.29
N THR A 45 -7.60 15.20 7.05
CA THR A 45 -7.15 14.78 8.39
C THR A 45 -6.24 13.55 8.39
N GLY A 46 -6.15 12.84 7.26
CA GLY A 46 -5.28 11.67 7.06
C GLY A 46 -5.92 10.57 6.22
N TRP A 47 -5.39 9.35 6.35
CA TRP A 47 -5.89 8.19 5.61
C TRP A 47 -7.15 7.63 6.29
N GLU A 48 -8.27 7.61 5.57
CA GLU A 48 -9.49 6.94 6.01
C GLU A 48 -9.48 5.50 5.47
N ALA A 49 -9.09 4.57 6.34
CA ALA A 49 -9.02 3.14 6.07
C ALA A 49 -10.42 2.51 5.97
N TRP A 50 -10.64 1.67 4.96
CA TRP A 50 -11.85 0.87 4.83
C TRP A 50 -11.62 -0.53 5.43
N ILE A 51 -12.42 -0.85 6.45
CA ILE A 51 -12.16 -1.88 7.48
C ILE A 51 -11.90 -3.29 6.93
N GLU A 52 -12.46 -3.65 5.78
CA GLU A 52 -12.44 -5.04 5.32
C GLU A 52 -11.09 -5.48 4.74
N TRP A 53 -10.28 -4.53 4.26
CA TRP A 53 -9.06 -4.85 3.50
C TRP A 53 -7.84 -3.97 3.82
N ASP A 54 -8.03 -2.76 4.38
CA ASP A 54 -6.90 -1.88 4.72
C ASP A 54 -6.05 -2.45 5.85
N GLY A 55 -4.73 -2.38 5.68
CA GLY A 55 -3.80 -2.82 6.70
C GLY A 55 -3.55 -4.33 6.74
N ALA A 56 -4.22 -5.11 5.89
CA ALA A 56 -3.86 -6.50 5.67
C ALA A 56 -2.40 -6.60 5.22
N THR A 57 -1.64 -7.52 5.81
CA THR A 57 -0.24 -7.78 5.44
C THR A 57 -0.07 -9.20 4.94
N PHE A 58 0.78 -9.36 3.93
CA PHE A 58 1.15 -10.67 3.41
C PHE A 58 2.52 -10.64 2.75
N GLU A 59 3.11 -11.81 2.59
CA GLU A 59 4.42 -11.98 1.96
C GLU A 59 4.29 -12.15 0.44
N THR A 60 5.14 -11.47 -0.30
CA THR A 60 5.26 -11.61 -1.75
C THR A 60 6.70 -11.42 -2.20
N THR A 61 6.95 -11.38 -3.51
CA THR A 61 8.25 -11.06 -4.10
C THR A 61 8.15 -9.75 -4.89
N HIS A 62 9.29 -9.08 -5.06
CA HIS A 62 9.34 -7.84 -5.83
C HIS A 62 8.90 -8.03 -7.30
N ASP A 63 9.01 -9.24 -7.84
CA ASP A 63 8.61 -9.59 -9.21
C ASP A 63 7.09 -9.50 -9.43
N GLN A 64 6.30 -9.73 -8.38
CA GLN A 64 4.83 -9.63 -8.43
C GLN A 64 4.32 -8.19 -8.33
N LEU A 65 5.18 -7.25 -7.92
CA LEU A 65 4.81 -5.85 -7.76
C LEU A 65 4.93 -5.11 -9.10
N THR A 66 3.84 -4.43 -9.48
CA THR A 66 3.74 -3.66 -10.71
C THR A 66 3.38 -2.21 -10.41
N ASN A 67 3.44 -1.34 -11.43
CA ASN A 67 2.98 0.05 -11.36
C ASN A 67 3.44 0.85 -10.11
N PRO A 68 4.75 1.08 -9.94
CA PRO A 68 5.26 1.83 -8.80
C PRO A 68 4.77 3.27 -8.83
N ARG A 69 4.02 3.70 -7.81
CA ARG A 69 3.50 5.06 -7.67
C ARG A 69 3.57 5.56 -6.23
N VAL A 70 3.34 6.85 -6.04
CA VAL A 70 3.28 7.47 -4.70
C VAL A 70 1.83 7.73 -4.35
N LEU A 71 1.37 7.13 -3.26
CA LEU A 71 0.05 7.38 -2.68
C LEU A 71 0.16 8.49 -1.64
N ALA A 72 -0.60 9.56 -1.81
CA ALA A 72 -0.77 10.57 -0.78
C ALA A 72 -1.76 10.05 0.28
N LEU A 73 -1.38 10.14 1.55
CA LEU A 73 -2.25 9.76 2.68
C LEU A 73 -3.09 10.95 3.17
N TYR A 74 -2.81 12.13 2.65
CA TYR A 74 -3.52 13.37 2.94
C TYR A 74 -4.02 13.96 1.64
N LYS A 75 -5.23 14.54 1.68
CA LYS A 75 -5.68 15.41 0.60
C LYS A 75 -4.83 16.68 0.65
N GLU A 76 -4.05 16.95 -0.40
CA GLU A 76 -3.40 18.26 -0.56
C GLU A 76 -4.54 19.28 -0.77
N GLU A 77 -4.91 20.01 0.28
CA GLU A 77 -5.77 21.19 0.15
C GLU A 77 -5.02 22.18 -0.77
N THR A 78 -5.55 22.37 -1.98
CA THR A 78 -5.11 23.40 -2.94
C THR A 78 -5.68 24.74 -2.55
#